data_AF-A0A7W7D815-F1
#
_entry.id   AF-A0A7W7D815-F1
#
_cell.length_a   1.000
_cell.length_b   1.000
_cell.length_c   1.000
_cell.angle_alpha   90.00
_cell.angle_beta   90.00
_cell.angle_gamma   90.00
#
_symmetry.space_group_name_H-M   'P 1'
#
loop_
_entity.id
_entity.type
_entity.pdbx_description
1 polymer ?
#
loop_
_entity_poly.entity_id
_entity_poly.type
_entity_poly.pdbx_seq_one_letter_code
_entity_poly.pdbx_strand_id
1 'polypeptide(L)'
;MRRSLPVALACLALVTSCSGGGLPAEGSSAPRPPMATAPSASPTPTPAPTLSPSLPPSEWRLTGDVRLGWASALLGVAATGPRDVWAVGYQRSAEDREGAPALLHWDGARWTESAVAGEDVWHLVGVSAAGPRDAWIVGNADSPYAARWDGTRWHGWQPFGVAEDYSLTGVSTGPAGAWFTARNDTQGQILRWTGTRFRTALRADGVFTALTTAPGHVWAVGSNAPAASGRISGETPMIWHGAAVSGTDVRSWERAQVPRITGGYLQGVAAVTPSDVWAVGKVVAEDGGGETPLLLHFDGSSWRRVDVAVSKGELLDVTAYGPRDVWIGGVDASLPERPLFLHFDGRAWTPSYGPALRERREDQQYEKSHYIRRVALARVPGSTRLWAVGSVGEGDDEDDFVLTRG
;
A
#
# COMPACT_ATOMS: atom_id res chain seq x y z
N MET A 1 22.72 21.40 48.33
CA MET A 1 23.22 20.68 49.53
C MET A 1 22.36 19.43 49.68
N ARG A 2 22.80 18.19 49.93
CA ARG A 2 24.11 17.48 50.02
C ARG A 2 24.00 16.23 49.08
N ARG A 3 25.02 15.68 48.39
CA ARG A 3 26.08 14.73 48.85
C ARG A 3 25.53 13.59 49.76
N SER A 4 25.77 12.29 49.54
CA SER A 4 26.79 11.54 48.74
C SER A 4 26.30 10.14 48.28
N LEU A 5 27.12 9.41 47.49
CA LEU A 5 26.98 7.96 47.19
C LEU A 5 27.76 7.09 48.25
N PRO A 6 28.26 5.86 47.96
CA PRO A 6 27.60 4.58 48.26
C PRO A 6 28.45 3.62 49.14
N VAL A 7 27.97 2.40 49.41
CA VAL A 7 28.78 1.29 49.95
C VAL A 7 28.40 -0.04 49.29
N ALA A 8 29.39 -0.90 49.01
CA ALA A 8 29.24 -2.32 48.69
C ALA A 8 30.37 -3.11 49.37
N LEU A 9 30.13 -4.37 49.77
CA LEU A 9 31.17 -5.35 50.11
C LEU A 9 30.60 -6.79 50.09
N ALA A 10 31.46 -7.82 50.12
CA ALA A 10 31.11 -9.23 49.99
C ALA A 10 31.98 -10.14 50.88
N CYS A 11 31.51 -11.37 51.15
CA CYS A 11 32.25 -12.60 51.55
C CYS A 11 31.27 -13.81 51.38
N LEU A 12 31.66 -15.00 50.87
CA LEU A 12 32.44 -16.10 51.48
C LEU A 12 31.72 -16.79 52.68
N ALA A 13 31.74 -18.13 52.88
CA ALA A 13 32.58 -19.19 52.28
C ALA A 13 31.97 -20.63 52.39
N LEU A 14 32.62 -21.60 51.70
CA LEU A 14 32.72 -23.08 51.87
C LEU A 14 31.57 -23.92 52.53
N VAL A 15 31.01 -24.99 51.92
CA VAL A 15 31.57 -26.32 51.51
C VAL A 15 31.65 -27.38 52.64
N THR A 16 30.96 -28.51 52.44
CA THR A 16 31.42 -29.88 52.78
C THR A 16 30.69 -30.93 51.93
N SER A 17 31.35 -32.07 51.71
CA SER A 17 30.80 -33.26 51.03
C SER A 17 31.21 -34.52 51.81
N CYS A 18 30.49 -35.63 51.61
CA CYS A 18 30.87 -36.98 52.06
C CYS A 18 30.39 -38.01 51.04
N SER A 19 31.12 -39.13 50.93
CA SER A 19 30.90 -40.16 49.90
C SER A 19 31.30 -41.56 50.40
N GLY A 20 30.79 -42.59 49.72
CA GLY A 20 31.06 -44.02 49.98
C GLY A 20 29.75 -44.84 49.98
N GLY A 21 29.70 -46.08 49.49
CA GLY A 21 30.73 -46.88 48.81
C GLY A 21 30.73 -48.34 49.28
N GLY A 22 30.49 -49.31 48.38
CA GLY A 22 30.59 -50.74 48.72
C GLY A 22 29.89 -51.72 47.75
N LEU A 23 30.68 -52.61 47.17
CA LEU A 23 30.36 -53.88 46.46
C LEU A 23 31.62 -54.78 46.56
N PRO A 24 31.60 -56.11 46.26
CA PRO A 24 30.53 -56.98 45.75
C PRO A 24 30.07 -57.97 46.87
N ALA A 25 29.76 -59.28 46.76
CA ALA A 25 29.86 -60.29 45.68
C ALA A 25 28.94 -61.52 45.83
N GLU A 26 28.87 -62.28 44.74
CA GLU A 26 28.46 -63.69 44.45
C GLU A 26 27.74 -64.58 45.49
N GLY A 27 26.76 -65.36 44.97
CA GLY A 27 26.10 -66.49 45.63
C GLY A 27 25.10 -67.22 44.71
N SER A 28 25.48 -68.37 44.15
CA SER A 28 24.76 -69.07 43.08
C SER A 28 23.45 -69.79 43.50
N SER A 29 22.39 -69.70 42.67
CA SER A 29 21.45 -70.82 42.44
C SER A 29 20.55 -70.61 41.20
N ALA A 30 20.18 -71.70 40.52
CA ALA A 30 19.19 -71.75 39.42
C ALA A 30 18.78 -73.23 39.16
N PRO A 31 17.70 -73.54 38.42
CA PRO A 31 16.63 -72.68 37.90
C PRO A 31 15.20 -73.12 38.35
N ARG A 32 14.19 -72.31 38.04
CA ARG A 32 12.78 -72.75 37.94
C ARG A 32 12.09 -71.98 36.79
N PRO A 33 11.42 -72.64 35.84
CA PRO A 33 10.89 -71.96 34.66
C PRO A 33 9.59 -71.18 34.96
N PRO A 34 9.49 -69.89 34.60
CA PRO A 34 8.23 -69.16 34.60
C PRO A 34 7.40 -69.44 33.32
N MET A 35 6.09 -69.22 33.40
CA MET A 35 5.15 -69.31 32.27
C MET A 35 5.48 -68.28 31.17
N ALA A 36 5.16 -68.64 29.92
CA ALA A 36 5.23 -67.71 28.79
C ALA A 36 4.22 -66.57 28.95
N THR A 37 4.72 -65.33 29.03
CA THR A 37 3.90 -64.12 28.96
C THR A 37 3.54 -63.78 27.51
N ALA A 38 2.33 -63.23 27.30
CA ALA A 38 1.87 -62.77 25.99
C ALA A 38 2.80 -61.68 25.40
N PRO A 39 2.87 -61.54 24.06
CA PRO A 39 3.68 -60.51 23.43
C PRO A 39 3.21 -59.10 23.82
N SER A 40 4.16 -58.24 24.20
CA SER A 40 3.88 -56.83 24.45
C SER A 40 3.43 -56.14 23.17
N ALA A 41 2.35 -55.38 23.22
CA ALA A 41 1.93 -54.57 22.09
C ALA A 41 2.91 -53.40 21.89
N SER A 42 3.51 -53.30 20.70
CA SER A 42 4.26 -52.12 20.29
C SER A 42 3.35 -50.88 20.36
N PRO A 43 3.80 -49.74 20.90
CA PRO A 43 3.01 -48.51 20.85
C PRO A 43 2.82 -48.10 19.39
N THR A 44 1.56 -48.00 18.95
CA THR A 44 1.22 -47.42 17.65
C THR A 44 1.85 -46.03 17.55
N PRO A 45 2.62 -45.69 16.51
CA PRO A 45 3.17 -44.35 16.37
C PRO A 45 2.01 -43.36 16.26
N THR A 46 1.95 -42.40 17.17
CA THR A 46 1.02 -41.27 17.09
C THR A 46 1.17 -40.62 15.71
N PRO A 47 0.09 -40.43 14.93
CA PRO A 47 0.20 -39.72 13.67
C PRO A 47 0.74 -38.32 13.96
N ALA A 48 1.89 -37.99 13.36
CA ALA A 48 2.43 -36.64 13.42
C ALA A 48 1.35 -35.66 12.91
N PRO A 49 1.21 -34.46 13.50
CA PRO A 49 0.22 -33.50 13.03
C PRO A 49 0.48 -33.22 11.54
N THR A 50 -0.51 -33.52 10.70
CA THR A 50 -0.43 -33.27 9.27
C THR A 50 -0.25 -31.78 9.06
N LEU A 51 0.99 -31.36 8.77
CA LEU A 51 1.26 -30.03 8.27
C LEU A 51 0.53 -29.90 6.94
N SER A 52 -0.56 -29.12 6.93
CA SER A 52 -1.19 -28.69 5.69
C SER A 52 -0.09 -28.16 4.76
N PRO A 53 -0.02 -28.61 3.49
CA PRO A 53 1.05 -28.20 2.59
C PRO A 53 1.01 -26.67 2.47
N SER A 54 2.01 -26.01 3.05
CA SER A 54 2.10 -24.57 3.02
C SER A 54 2.41 -24.15 1.60
N LEU A 55 1.38 -23.69 0.88
CA LEU A 55 1.54 -23.00 -0.41
C LEU A 55 2.66 -21.96 -0.28
N PRO A 56 3.50 -21.78 -1.32
CA PRO A 56 4.72 -21.01 -1.22
C PRO A 56 4.44 -19.57 -0.75
N PRO A 57 5.36 -18.94 0.01
CA PRO A 57 5.14 -17.60 0.56
C PRO A 57 4.94 -16.52 -0.53
N SER A 58 5.43 -16.79 -1.74
CA SER A 58 5.42 -15.94 -2.93
C SER A 58 4.07 -15.86 -3.67
N GLU A 59 2.94 -15.94 -2.96
CA GLU A 59 1.58 -15.86 -3.52
C GLU A 59 0.74 -14.79 -2.81
N TRP A 60 -0.17 -14.16 -3.56
CA TRP A 60 -1.13 -13.19 -3.02
C TRP A 60 -2.33 -13.89 -2.40
N ARG A 61 -2.75 -13.45 -1.20
CA ARG A 61 -3.80 -14.10 -0.40
C ARG A 61 -4.77 -13.08 0.19
N LEU A 62 -6.06 -13.36 0.11
CA LEU A 62 -7.12 -12.53 0.70
C LEU A 62 -7.06 -12.57 2.22
N THR A 63 -7.22 -11.41 2.88
CA THR A 63 -7.35 -11.33 4.34
C THR A 63 -8.82 -11.09 4.71
N GLY A 64 -9.57 -12.19 4.83
CA GLY A 64 -11.04 -12.23 4.86
C GLY A 64 -11.75 -11.74 6.13
N ASP A 65 -11.19 -10.73 6.81
CA ASP A 65 -11.76 -10.12 8.03
C ASP A 65 -12.19 -8.65 7.84
N VAL A 66 -12.12 -8.12 6.61
CA VAL A 66 -12.59 -6.77 6.27
C VAL A 66 -14.12 -6.74 6.18
N ARG A 67 -14.74 -5.66 6.69
CA ARG A 67 -16.20 -5.52 6.83
C ARG A 67 -16.65 -4.07 6.60
N LEU A 68 -16.50 -3.58 5.38
CA LEU A 68 -17.14 -2.34 4.95
C LEU A 68 -18.64 -2.59 4.62
N GLY A 69 -19.39 -1.52 4.35
CA GLY A 69 -20.72 -1.62 3.77
C GLY A 69 -20.71 -2.08 2.29
N TRP A 70 -21.90 -2.26 1.72
CA TRP A 70 -22.11 -2.44 0.28
C TRP A 70 -21.55 -1.26 -0.53
N ALA A 71 -21.28 -1.44 -1.83
CA ALA A 71 -20.66 -0.44 -2.71
C ALA A 71 -19.39 0.18 -2.09
N SER A 72 -18.39 -0.67 -1.88
CA SER A 72 -17.13 -0.34 -1.23
C SER A 72 -15.95 -0.44 -2.19
N ALA A 73 -14.96 0.43 -1.97
CA ALA A 73 -13.68 0.36 -2.66
C ALA A 73 -12.57 0.90 -1.77
N LEU A 74 -11.42 0.23 -1.75
CA LEU A 74 -10.21 0.76 -1.14
C LEU A 74 -9.30 1.37 -2.22
N LEU A 75 -8.98 2.64 -2.06
CA LEU A 75 -8.30 3.48 -3.05
C LEU A 75 -6.81 3.70 -2.75
N GLY A 76 -6.38 3.49 -1.50
CA GLY A 76 -4.99 3.66 -1.10
C GLY A 76 -4.63 2.85 0.15
N VAL A 77 -3.36 2.50 0.29
CA VAL A 77 -2.82 1.79 1.46
C VAL A 77 -1.41 2.31 1.80
N ALA A 78 -1.07 2.39 3.08
CA ALA A 78 0.26 2.77 3.56
C ALA A 78 0.64 1.99 4.83
N ALA A 79 1.89 1.55 4.94
CA ALA A 79 2.40 0.77 6.06
C ALA A 79 3.62 1.44 6.71
N THR A 80 3.63 1.52 8.05
CA THR A 80 4.84 1.93 8.80
C THR A 80 5.55 0.74 9.45
N GLY A 81 4.85 -0.39 9.60
CA GLY A 81 5.43 -1.63 10.11
C GLY A 81 4.43 -2.80 10.12
N PRO A 82 4.83 -4.02 10.55
CA PRO A 82 3.99 -5.22 10.43
C PRO A 82 2.67 -5.22 11.24
N ARG A 83 2.45 -4.18 12.04
CA ARG A 83 1.32 -3.96 12.94
C ARG A 83 0.79 -2.52 12.90
N ASP A 84 1.11 -1.80 11.82
CA ASP A 84 0.61 -0.46 11.58
C ASP A 84 0.52 -0.25 10.06
N VAL A 85 -0.65 -0.60 9.52
CA VAL A 85 -1.01 -0.40 8.12
C VAL A 85 -2.39 0.25 8.07
N TRP A 86 -2.53 1.28 7.24
CA TRP A 86 -3.76 2.02 7.03
C TRP A 86 -4.22 1.83 5.60
N ALA A 87 -5.50 1.54 5.40
CA ALA A 87 -6.14 1.52 4.09
C ALA A 87 -7.32 2.51 4.08
N VAL A 88 -7.53 3.18 2.95
CA VAL A 88 -8.53 4.23 2.79
C VAL A 88 -9.38 4.04 1.55
N GLY A 89 -10.60 4.55 1.56
CA GLY A 89 -11.52 4.42 0.44
C GLY A 89 -12.91 4.98 0.72
N TYR A 90 -13.92 4.30 0.19
CA TYR A 90 -15.33 4.57 0.41
C TYR A 90 -16.16 3.29 0.59
N GLN A 91 -17.40 3.49 1.03
CA GLN A 91 -18.43 2.47 1.25
C GLN A 91 -19.81 3.15 1.15
N ARG A 92 -20.86 2.37 0.87
CA ARG A 92 -22.27 2.84 0.83
C ARG A 92 -22.49 3.96 -0.20
N SER A 93 -21.69 4.00 -1.27
CA SER A 93 -21.74 5.04 -2.31
C SER A 93 -22.54 4.53 -3.51
N ALA A 94 -23.59 5.24 -3.90
CA ALA A 94 -24.48 4.86 -5.01
C ALA A 94 -24.47 5.94 -6.11
N GLU A 95 -25.09 5.67 -7.26
CA GLU A 95 -25.31 6.69 -8.31
C GLU A 95 -26.14 7.90 -7.81
N ASP A 96 -26.97 7.70 -6.78
CA ASP A 96 -27.87 8.71 -6.20
C ASP A 96 -27.46 9.20 -4.80
N ARG A 97 -26.27 8.81 -4.28
CA ARG A 97 -25.80 9.20 -2.93
C ARG A 97 -24.28 9.36 -2.83
N GLU A 98 -23.87 10.48 -2.23
CA GLU A 98 -22.57 10.60 -1.58
C GLU A 98 -22.43 9.49 -0.52
N GLY A 99 -21.34 8.72 -0.62
CA GLY A 99 -21.08 7.58 0.25
C GLY A 99 -20.58 7.98 1.64
N ALA A 100 -20.01 7.00 2.35
CA ALA A 100 -19.31 7.21 3.60
C ALA A 100 -17.85 6.75 3.47
N PRO A 101 -16.94 7.32 4.28
CA PRO A 101 -15.52 7.10 4.09
C PRO A 101 -15.16 5.72 4.65
N ALA A 102 -14.24 5.03 4.00
CA ALA A 102 -13.61 3.84 4.55
C ALA A 102 -12.23 4.22 5.09
N LEU A 103 -11.98 3.94 6.36
CA LEU A 103 -10.67 4.10 7.00
C LEU A 103 -10.41 2.86 7.86
N LEU A 104 -9.53 1.97 7.39
CA LEU A 104 -9.19 0.72 8.05
C LEU A 104 -7.78 0.77 8.63
N HIS A 105 -7.60 0.19 9.80
CA HIS A 105 -6.31 0.01 10.47
C HIS A 105 -6.01 -1.47 10.75
N TRP A 106 -4.78 -1.89 10.51
CA TRP A 106 -4.27 -3.23 10.80
C TRP A 106 -3.41 -3.23 12.06
N ASP A 107 -3.90 -3.87 13.12
CA ASP A 107 -3.26 -3.91 14.45
C ASP A 107 -2.13 -4.95 14.59
N GLY A 108 -1.86 -5.72 13.54
CA GLY A 108 -0.93 -6.86 13.56
C GLY A 108 -1.61 -8.23 13.59
N ALA A 109 -2.91 -8.29 13.88
CA ALA A 109 -3.71 -9.51 13.94
C ALA A 109 -5.00 -9.43 13.10
N ARG A 110 -5.61 -8.24 12.98
CA ARG A 110 -6.86 -8.01 12.23
C ARG A 110 -6.94 -6.60 11.66
N TRP A 111 -7.87 -6.41 10.73
CA TRP A 111 -8.34 -5.09 10.32
C TRP A 111 -9.48 -4.61 11.23
N THR A 112 -9.52 -3.31 11.51
CA THR A 112 -10.62 -2.63 12.20
C THR A 112 -10.88 -1.26 11.57
N GLU A 113 -12.14 -0.90 11.40
CA GLU A 113 -12.53 0.46 10.98
C GLU A 113 -12.19 1.49 12.07
N SER A 114 -11.73 2.67 11.65
CA SER A 114 -11.26 3.76 12.50
C SER A 114 -12.03 5.04 12.20
N ALA A 115 -12.30 5.86 13.21
CA ALA A 115 -13.07 7.09 13.05
C ALA A 115 -12.27 8.16 12.27
N VAL A 116 -12.87 8.66 11.20
CA VAL A 116 -12.42 9.85 10.46
C VAL A 116 -12.73 11.11 11.28
N ALA A 117 -11.85 12.11 11.26
CA ALA A 117 -11.99 13.34 12.04
C ALA A 117 -12.60 14.47 11.20
N GLY A 118 -13.93 14.53 11.13
CA GLY A 118 -14.69 15.55 10.43
C GLY A 118 -16.18 15.18 10.37
N GLU A 119 -17.00 16.14 9.95
CA GLU A 119 -18.38 15.90 9.53
C GLU A 119 -18.40 15.89 7.98
N ASP A 120 -19.36 15.18 7.40
CA ASP A 120 -19.68 15.17 5.95
C ASP A 120 -18.51 14.88 4.98
N VAL A 121 -17.53 14.08 5.42
CA VAL A 121 -16.51 13.46 4.55
C VAL A 121 -17.09 12.21 3.93
N TRP A 122 -17.24 12.16 2.60
CA TRP A 122 -17.79 10.98 1.90
C TRP A 122 -16.73 9.98 1.43
N HIS A 123 -15.64 10.44 0.83
CA HIS A 123 -14.65 9.54 0.20
C HIS A 123 -13.22 9.89 0.64
N LEU A 124 -12.42 8.89 1.00
CA LEU A 124 -10.97 9.04 1.15
C LEU A 124 -10.26 8.41 -0.06
N VAL A 125 -9.32 9.14 -0.67
CA VAL A 125 -8.73 8.78 -1.98
C VAL A 125 -7.23 8.50 -1.91
N GLY A 126 -6.55 8.90 -0.84
CA GLY A 126 -5.10 8.70 -0.70
C GLY A 126 -4.65 8.69 0.75
N VAL A 127 -3.61 7.89 1.04
CA VAL A 127 -2.98 7.76 2.36
C VAL A 127 -1.47 7.66 2.19
N SER A 128 -0.72 8.27 3.10
CA SER A 128 0.74 8.16 3.17
C SER A 128 1.21 8.25 4.61
N ALA A 129 2.21 7.45 5.00
CA ALA A 129 2.68 7.41 6.39
C ALA A 129 4.20 7.33 6.48
N ALA A 130 4.80 8.28 7.20
CA ALA A 130 6.24 8.35 7.47
C ALA A 130 6.61 7.65 8.80
N GLY A 131 5.62 7.30 9.63
CA GLY A 131 5.80 6.61 10.90
C GLY A 131 4.48 6.56 11.70
N PRO A 132 4.45 5.82 12.83
CA PRO A 132 3.21 5.52 13.59
C PRO A 132 2.57 6.73 14.31
N ARG A 133 3.07 7.94 14.06
CA ARG A 133 2.56 9.24 14.53
C ARG A 133 2.61 10.33 13.46
N ASP A 134 2.75 9.93 12.19
CA ASP A 134 2.71 10.81 11.02
C ASP A 134 2.17 10.02 9.81
N ALA A 135 0.90 9.64 9.90
CA ALA A 135 0.10 9.24 8.75
C ALA A 135 -0.80 10.40 8.33
N TRP A 136 -0.98 10.58 7.02
CA TRP A 136 -1.87 11.56 6.42
C TRP A 136 -2.85 10.87 5.49
N ILE A 137 -4.09 11.33 5.51
CA ILE A 137 -5.16 10.94 4.58
C ILE A 137 -5.67 12.17 3.83
N VAL A 138 -6.11 11.96 2.59
CA VAL A 138 -6.83 12.96 1.80
C VAL A 138 -8.11 12.37 1.22
N GLY A 139 -9.09 13.24 0.99
CA GLY A 139 -10.40 12.87 0.50
C GLY A 139 -11.24 14.07 0.13
N ASN A 140 -12.53 13.81 -0.07
CA ASN A 140 -13.54 14.80 -0.43
C ASN A 140 -14.68 14.77 0.61
N ALA A 141 -15.10 15.97 0.99
CA ALA A 141 -16.34 16.31 1.70
C ALA A 141 -17.09 17.32 0.81
N ASP A 142 -17.93 18.19 1.41
CA ASP A 142 -18.34 19.50 0.82
C ASP A 142 -17.15 20.33 0.30
N SER A 143 -15.93 19.96 0.65
CA SER A 143 -14.67 20.60 0.26
C SER A 143 -13.53 19.60 0.30
N PRO A 144 -12.37 19.91 -0.30
CA PRO A 144 -11.11 19.20 -0.07
C PRO A 144 -10.86 18.87 1.41
N TYR A 145 -10.71 17.60 1.73
CA TYR A 145 -10.45 17.11 3.08
C TYR A 145 -9.03 16.55 3.22
N ALA A 146 -8.32 16.95 4.26
CA ALA A 146 -7.03 16.37 4.64
C ALA A 146 -6.95 16.17 6.16
N ALA A 147 -6.43 15.05 6.62
CA ALA A 147 -6.24 14.79 8.05
C ALA A 147 -4.92 14.09 8.38
N ARG A 148 -4.46 14.26 9.62
CA ARG A 148 -3.22 13.69 10.15
C ARG A 148 -3.46 12.88 11.42
N TRP A 149 -2.87 11.69 11.49
CA TRP A 149 -2.76 10.86 12.68
C TRP A 149 -1.58 11.31 13.55
N ASP A 150 -1.82 11.61 14.83
CA ASP A 150 -0.77 12.01 15.78
C ASP A 150 -0.21 10.87 16.65
N GLY A 151 -0.69 9.64 16.43
CA GLY A 151 -0.43 8.49 17.32
C GLY A 151 -1.57 8.16 18.28
N THR A 152 -2.59 9.01 18.37
CA THR A 152 -3.75 8.85 19.27
C THR A 152 -5.09 9.18 18.61
N ARG A 153 -5.12 10.15 17.69
CA ARG A 153 -6.31 10.54 16.92
C ARG A 153 -5.96 11.17 15.59
N TRP A 154 -6.95 11.23 14.71
CA TRP A 154 -6.94 12.05 13.51
C TRP A 154 -7.28 13.51 13.85
N HIS A 155 -6.64 14.45 13.16
CA HIS A 155 -6.96 15.88 13.16
C HIS A 155 -7.27 16.27 11.71
N GLY A 156 -8.46 16.79 11.45
CA GLY A 156 -8.91 17.16 10.09
C GLY A 156 -8.83 18.65 9.79
N TRP A 157 -8.69 18.98 8.51
CA TRP A 157 -8.68 20.32 7.94
C TRP A 157 -9.31 20.34 6.55
N GLN A 158 -9.83 21.51 6.15
CA GLN A 158 -10.23 21.81 4.77
C GLN A 158 -9.19 22.76 4.13
N PRO A 159 -8.23 22.28 3.30
CA PRO A 159 -7.07 23.09 2.88
C PRO A 159 -7.36 24.34 2.05
N PHE A 160 -8.51 24.37 1.37
CA PHE A 160 -8.96 25.49 0.53
C PHE A 160 -10.14 26.27 1.12
N GLY A 161 -10.69 25.82 2.26
CA GLY A 161 -12.00 26.27 2.75
C GLY A 161 -13.15 25.80 1.85
N VAL A 162 -14.33 26.39 2.05
CA VAL A 162 -15.62 25.93 1.49
C VAL A 162 -16.02 26.56 0.15
N ALA A 163 -15.06 26.97 -0.69
CA ALA A 163 -15.33 27.83 -1.85
C ALA A 163 -14.33 27.77 -3.03
N GLU A 164 -13.56 26.67 -3.20
CA GLU A 164 -12.86 26.41 -4.46
C GLU A 164 -13.23 25.00 -4.97
N ASP A 165 -13.55 24.85 -6.26
CA ASP A 165 -13.99 23.59 -6.92
C ASP A 165 -12.88 22.52 -7.07
N TYR A 166 -11.97 22.46 -6.12
CA TYR A 166 -10.87 21.50 -6.11
C TYR A 166 -11.29 20.20 -5.39
N SER A 167 -10.62 19.13 -5.78
CA SER A 167 -10.54 17.86 -5.07
C SER A 167 -9.08 17.60 -4.70
N LEU A 168 -8.81 16.94 -3.57
CA LEU A 168 -7.47 16.42 -3.29
C LEU A 168 -7.34 15.05 -3.93
N THR A 169 -6.22 14.79 -4.60
CA THR A 169 -6.00 13.57 -5.40
C THR A 169 -4.94 12.66 -4.82
N GLY A 170 -3.92 13.22 -4.17
CA GLY A 170 -2.78 12.47 -3.67
C GLY A 170 -2.10 13.14 -2.50
N VAL A 171 -1.38 12.34 -1.71
CA VAL A 171 -0.62 12.77 -0.54
C VAL A 171 0.67 11.98 -0.43
N SER A 172 1.77 12.63 -0.07
CA SER A 172 3.00 11.96 0.32
C SER A 172 3.63 12.69 1.51
N THR A 173 3.93 11.96 2.58
CA THR A 173 4.76 12.44 3.70
C THR A 173 6.08 11.67 3.74
N GLY A 174 7.14 12.35 4.17
CA GLY A 174 8.49 11.82 4.18
C GLY A 174 9.54 12.90 4.43
N PRO A 175 10.78 12.73 3.96
CA PRO A 175 11.89 13.65 4.24
C PRO A 175 11.65 15.11 3.83
N ALA A 176 10.81 15.38 2.83
CA ALA A 176 10.44 16.74 2.41
C ALA A 176 9.32 17.38 3.27
N GLY A 177 8.78 16.67 4.27
CA GLY A 177 7.52 17.00 4.95
C GLY A 177 6.31 16.39 4.25
N ALA A 178 5.10 16.82 4.62
CA ALA A 178 3.86 16.39 3.99
C ALA A 178 3.44 17.32 2.84
N TRP A 179 3.17 16.71 1.68
CA TRP A 179 2.83 17.35 0.41
C TRP A 179 1.58 16.69 -0.19
N PHE A 180 0.80 17.48 -0.94
CA PHE A 180 -0.53 17.10 -1.42
C PHE A 180 -0.75 17.60 -2.84
N THR A 181 -1.43 16.83 -3.68
CA THR A 181 -1.91 17.27 -4.99
C THR A 181 -3.41 17.53 -4.95
N ALA A 182 -3.83 18.60 -5.60
CA ALA A 182 -5.23 18.93 -5.82
C ALA A 182 -5.49 19.20 -7.31
N ARG A 183 -6.72 19.04 -7.76
CA ARG A 183 -7.18 19.45 -9.10
C ARG A 183 -8.61 19.98 -9.07
N ASN A 184 -8.92 20.90 -9.97
CA ASN A 184 -10.28 21.13 -10.47
C ASN A 184 -10.37 20.68 -11.94
N ASP A 185 -11.42 21.07 -12.66
CA ASP A 185 -11.67 20.70 -14.06
C ASP A 185 -10.67 21.27 -15.09
N THR A 186 -9.68 22.08 -14.70
CA THR A 186 -8.69 22.64 -15.65
C THR A 186 -7.27 22.80 -15.09
N GLN A 187 -7.12 22.90 -13.77
CA GLN A 187 -5.86 23.26 -13.11
C GLN A 187 -5.52 22.34 -11.94
N GLY A 188 -4.23 22.11 -11.77
CA GLY A 188 -3.63 21.35 -10.68
C GLY A 188 -2.89 22.27 -9.71
N GLN A 189 -3.00 21.99 -8.42
CA GLN A 189 -2.17 22.61 -7.38
C GLN A 189 -1.33 21.57 -6.66
N ILE A 190 -0.13 21.98 -6.24
CA ILE A 190 0.67 21.25 -5.25
C ILE A 190 0.68 22.07 -3.97
N LEU A 191 0.25 21.45 -2.86
CA LEU A 191 0.26 22.03 -1.53
C LEU A 191 1.36 21.43 -0.66
N ARG A 192 1.75 22.18 0.38
CA ARG A 192 2.57 21.70 1.49
C ARG A 192 1.94 22.04 2.84
N TRP A 193 2.07 21.15 3.82
CA TRP A 193 1.80 21.45 5.23
C TRP A 193 2.98 22.19 5.87
N THR A 194 2.75 23.35 6.49
CA THR A 194 3.80 24.15 7.15
C THR A 194 3.84 23.99 8.67
N GLY A 195 3.38 22.86 9.20
CA GLY A 195 3.25 22.61 10.64
C GLY A 195 1.98 23.20 11.29
N THR A 196 1.38 24.21 10.66
CA THR A 196 0.20 24.94 11.19
C THR A 196 -0.88 25.26 10.16
N ARG A 197 -0.57 25.22 8.86
CA ARG A 197 -1.52 25.42 7.76
C ARG A 197 -0.99 24.82 6.46
N PHE A 198 -1.88 24.68 5.49
CA PHE A 198 -1.51 24.41 4.10
C PHE A 198 -1.01 25.69 3.41
N ARG A 199 -0.18 25.52 2.38
CA ARG A 199 0.15 26.56 1.40
C ARG A 199 0.29 25.94 0.02
N THR A 200 -0.27 26.60 -1.00
CA THR A 200 0.08 26.33 -2.40
C THR A 200 1.56 26.62 -2.64
N ALA A 201 2.27 25.65 -3.22
CA ALA A 201 3.67 25.77 -3.64
C ALA A 201 3.79 25.87 -5.17
N LEU A 202 2.84 25.28 -5.91
CA LEU A 202 2.72 25.37 -7.36
C LEU A 202 1.24 25.43 -7.76
N ARG A 203 0.91 26.19 -8.80
CA ARG A 203 -0.28 26.02 -9.64
C ARG A 203 0.18 25.76 -11.08
N ALA A 204 -0.48 24.86 -11.79
CA ALA A 204 -0.19 24.53 -13.19
C ALA A 204 -1.48 24.17 -13.93
N ASP A 205 -1.52 24.44 -15.23
CA ASP A 205 -2.61 23.98 -16.11
C ASP A 205 -2.48 22.48 -16.40
N GLY A 206 -3.61 21.79 -16.57
CA GLY A 206 -3.68 20.33 -16.51
C GLY A 206 -4.04 19.84 -15.11
N VAL A 207 -4.00 18.52 -14.87
CA VAL A 207 -4.45 17.91 -13.61
C VAL A 207 -3.35 17.07 -12.95
N PHE A 208 -3.27 17.13 -11.62
CA PHE A 208 -2.39 16.24 -10.84
C PHE A 208 -3.17 15.07 -10.23
N THR A 209 -2.57 13.89 -10.23
CA THR A 209 -3.14 12.64 -9.72
C THR A 209 -2.42 12.14 -8.48
N ALA A 210 -1.10 12.05 -8.53
CA ALA A 210 -0.26 11.56 -7.44
C ALA A 210 1.04 12.35 -7.29
N LEU A 211 1.71 12.17 -6.15
CA LEU A 211 3.02 12.72 -5.86
C LEU A 211 3.84 11.79 -4.95
N THR A 212 5.16 11.99 -4.91
CA THR A 212 6.08 11.26 -4.04
C THR A 212 7.16 12.20 -3.49
N THR A 213 7.57 12.00 -2.23
CA THR A 213 8.68 12.74 -1.62
C THR A 213 9.97 11.92 -1.60
N ALA A 214 11.09 12.58 -1.85
CA ALA A 214 12.44 12.06 -1.64
C ALA A 214 13.26 13.10 -0.83
N PRO A 215 14.48 12.77 -0.34
CA PRO A 215 15.31 13.73 0.40
C PRO A 215 15.57 15.02 -0.38
N GLY A 216 14.92 16.11 0.03
CA GLY A 216 15.03 17.43 -0.62
C GLY A 216 14.27 17.59 -1.95
N HIS A 217 13.48 16.59 -2.36
CA HIS A 217 12.82 16.54 -3.68
C HIS A 217 11.36 16.12 -3.58
N VAL A 218 10.52 16.61 -4.48
CA VAL A 218 9.12 16.17 -4.66
C VAL A 218 8.87 15.97 -6.15
N TRP A 219 8.25 14.85 -6.52
CA TRP A 219 7.81 14.58 -7.88
C TRP A 219 6.29 14.46 -7.90
N ALA A 220 5.61 15.13 -8.83
CA ALA A 220 4.16 15.09 -8.99
C ALA A 220 3.79 14.78 -10.45
N VAL A 221 2.74 13.98 -10.65
CA VAL A 221 2.35 13.44 -11.96
C VAL A 221 0.86 13.65 -12.27
N GLY A 222 0.51 13.53 -13.54
CA GLY A 222 -0.86 13.59 -14.05
C GLY A 222 -0.87 13.79 -15.57
N SER A 223 -1.77 14.62 -16.09
CA SER A 223 -1.88 14.93 -17.53
C SER A 223 -2.13 16.41 -17.83
N ASN A 224 -1.81 16.82 -19.06
CA ASN A 224 -1.86 18.22 -19.51
C ASN A 224 -3.25 18.70 -19.98
N ALA A 225 -4.24 17.83 -20.05
CA ALA A 225 -5.60 18.18 -20.46
C ALA A 225 -6.60 17.52 -19.49
N PRO A 226 -7.69 18.21 -19.12
CA PRO A 226 -8.69 17.65 -18.23
C PRO A 226 -9.65 16.71 -18.98
N ALA A 227 -10.26 15.77 -18.25
CA ALA A 227 -11.28 14.85 -18.76
C ALA A 227 -12.62 15.53 -19.12
N ALA A 228 -12.68 16.87 -19.13
CA ALA A 228 -13.89 17.67 -19.35
C ALA A 228 -14.42 17.64 -20.80
N SER A 229 -13.68 17.04 -21.75
CA SER A 229 -14.22 16.66 -23.05
C SER A 229 -14.41 15.14 -23.10
N GLY A 230 -15.64 14.70 -23.37
CA GLY A 230 -16.05 13.28 -23.49
C GLY A 230 -15.47 12.52 -24.70
N ARG A 231 -14.28 12.91 -25.16
CA ARG A 231 -13.43 12.19 -26.12
C ARG A 231 -11.99 12.33 -25.63
N ILE A 232 -11.44 11.25 -25.08
CA ILE A 232 -10.10 11.19 -24.50
C ILE A 232 -9.05 11.11 -25.62
N SER A 233 -8.89 12.21 -26.36
CA SER A 233 -7.99 12.34 -27.51
C SER A 233 -7.27 13.69 -27.45
N GLY A 234 -6.00 13.66 -27.04
CA GLY A 234 -5.17 14.87 -26.84
C GLY A 234 -4.47 14.96 -25.47
N GLU A 235 -4.81 14.09 -24.52
CA GLU A 235 -4.06 14.00 -23.25
C GLU A 235 -2.58 13.67 -23.50
N THR A 236 -1.72 14.21 -22.66
CA THR A 236 -0.28 13.89 -22.66
C THR A 236 0.23 13.91 -21.22
N PRO A 237 1.23 13.09 -20.86
CA PRO A 237 1.74 13.03 -19.49
C PRO A 237 2.24 14.40 -19.00
N MET A 238 1.92 14.71 -17.75
CA MET A 238 2.49 15.84 -17.03
C MET A 238 3.33 15.31 -15.86
N ILE A 239 4.58 15.79 -15.77
CA ILE A 239 5.45 15.55 -14.62
C ILE A 239 6.07 16.87 -14.19
N TRP A 240 5.95 17.20 -12.91
CA TRP A 240 6.60 18.33 -12.27
C TRP A 240 7.58 17.87 -11.20
N HIS A 241 8.73 18.53 -11.16
CA HIS A 241 9.80 18.28 -10.23
C HIS A 241 10.02 19.51 -9.34
N GLY A 242 9.94 19.30 -8.03
CA GLY A 242 10.24 20.30 -7.02
C GLY A 242 11.55 19.96 -6.31
N ALA A 243 12.48 20.91 -6.24
CA ALA A 243 13.77 20.75 -5.59
C ALA A 243 14.02 21.78 -4.48
N ALA A 244 14.73 21.34 -3.43
CA ALA A 244 15.24 22.19 -2.37
C ALA A 244 16.63 22.75 -2.74
N VAL A 245 16.81 24.06 -2.56
CA VAL A 245 18.12 24.71 -2.79
C VAL A 245 19.11 24.36 -1.66
N SER A 246 18.60 24.11 -0.45
CA SER A 246 19.34 23.50 0.65
C SER A 246 18.39 22.86 1.66
N GLY A 247 18.87 21.82 2.37
CA GLY A 247 18.06 21.06 3.32
C GLY A 247 16.89 20.35 2.65
N THR A 248 15.71 20.43 3.27
CA THR A 248 14.47 19.77 2.80
C THR A 248 13.38 20.75 2.36
N ASP A 249 13.74 22.02 2.15
CA ASP A 249 12.80 23.09 1.82
C ASP A 249 12.68 23.29 0.31
N VAL A 250 11.82 22.48 -0.33
CA VAL A 250 11.51 22.57 -1.76
C VAL A 250 10.85 23.91 -2.09
N ARG A 251 11.49 24.65 -3.00
CA ARG A 251 11.07 26.00 -3.42
C ARG A 251 11.24 26.27 -4.92
N SER A 252 12.12 25.53 -5.60
CA SER A 252 12.23 25.56 -7.07
C SER A 252 11.31 24.51 -7.66
N TRP A 253 10.59 24.85 -8.73
CA TRP A 253 9.71 23.94 -9.46
C TRP A 253 9.97 24.04 -10.96
N GLU A 254 10.13 22.90 -11.61
CA GLU A 254 10.27 22.80 -13.07
C GLU A 254 9.37 21.70 -13.64
N ARG A 255 8.96 21.88 -14.89
CA ARG A 255 8.19 20.89 -15.63
C ARG A 255 9.17 19.96 -16.35
N ALA A 256 9.21 18.71 -15.94
CA ALA A 256 10.14 17.72 -16.47
C ALA A 256 9.88 17.46 -17.96
N GLN A 257 10.96 17.24 -18.72
CA GLN A 257 10.85 16.83 -20.12
C GLN A 257 10.49 15.34 -20.18
N VAL A 258 9.34 15.05 -20.79
CA VAL A 258 8.80 13.70 -20.99
C VAL A 258 8.68 13.38 -22.48
N PRO A 259 8.76 12.09 -22.89
CA PRO A 259 8.44 11.68 -24.25
C PRO A 259 7.02 12.11 -24.64
N ARG A 260 6.81 12.49 -25.91
CA ARG A 260 5.46 12.79 -26.43
C ARG A 260 4.67 11.49 -26.55
N ILE A 261 3.65 11.35 -25.70
CA ILE A 261 2.75 10.19 -25.65
C ILE A 261 1.32 10.73 -25.65
N THR A 262 0.70 10.79 -26.83
CA THR A 262 -0.71 11.20 -26.98
C THR A 262 -1.64 10.14 -26.37
N GLY A 263 -2.71 10.57 -25.71
CA GLY A 263 -3.58 9.73 -24.89
C GLY A 263 -2.98 9.32 -23.54
N GLY A 264 -1.79 9.82 -23.19
CA GLY A 264 -1.05 9.38 -21.99
C GLY A 264 -1.48 10.10 -20.71
N TYR A 265 -1.93 9.31 -19.73
CA TYR A 265 -2.36 9.73 -18.39
C TYR A 265 -1.49 9.02 -17.33
N LEU A 266 -1.08 9.73 -16.28
CA LEU A 266 -0.32 9.16 -15.16
C LEU A 266 -1.17 9.15 -13.88
N GLN A 267 -1.05 8.10 -13.09
CA GLN A 267 -1.88 7.79 -11.91
C GLN A 267 -1.06 7.58 -10.63
N GLY A 268 0.11 6.95 -10.72
CA GLY A 268 0.98 6.69 -9.58
C GLY A 268 2.43 7.15 -9.83
N VAL A 269 3.17 7.45 -8.77
CA VAL A 269 4.60 7.79 -8.84
C VAL A 269 5.34 7.41 -7.56
N ALA A 270 6.54 6.84 -7.69
CA ALA A 270 7.40 6.48 -6.56
C ALA A 270 8.88 6.78 -6.85
N ALA A 271 9.54 7.44 -5.90
CA ALA A 271 10.97 7.73 -5.96
C ALA A 271 11.76 6.70 -5.13
N VAL A 272 12.63 5.94 -5.78
CA VAL A 272 13.68 5.15 -5.11
C VAL A 272 14.74 6.10 -4.53
N THR A 273 15.10 7.12 -5.32
CA THR A 273 16.00 8.22 -4.94
C THR A 273 15.54 9.52 -5.63
N PRO A 274 16.09 10.70 -5.29
CA PRO A 274 15.89 11.92 -6.08
C PRO A 274 16.18 11.78 -7.59
N SER A 275 16.98 10.78 -7.99
CA SER A 275 17.44 10.52 -9.35
C SER A 275 17.11 9.10 -9.85
N ASP A 276 16.11 8.44 -9.27
CA ASP A 276 15.58 7.14 -9.69
C ASP A 276 14.10 7.10 -9.33
N VAL A 277 13.23 7.37 -10.31
CA VAL A 277 11.80 7.62 -10.10
C VAL A 277 10.99 6.90 -11.16
N TRP A 278 9.92 6.24 -10.73
CA TRP A 278 9.01 5.48 -11.58
C TRP A 278 7.63 6.12 -11.56
N ALA A 279 7.02 6.29 -12.72
CA ALA A 279 5.65 6.81 -12.86
C ALA A 279 4.82 5.86 -13.72
N VAL A 280 3.57 5.64 -13.33
CA VAL A 280 2.65 4.66 -13.93
C VAL A 280 1.33 5.28 -14.32
N GLY A 281 0.66 4.66 -15.29
CA GLY A 281 -0.69 5.02 -15.71
C GLY A 281 -1.12 4.25 -16.96
N LYS A 282 -1.73 4.95 -17.90
CA LYS A 282 -2.22 4.40 -19.17
C LYS A 282 -1.99 5.29 -20.38
N VAL A 283 -2.15 4.70 -21.55
CA VAL A 283 -2.38 5.41 -22.82
C VAL A 283 -3.72 4.97 -23.38
N VAL A 284 -4.64 5.91 -23.57
CA VAL A 284 -5.95 5.71 -24.21
C VAL A 284 -5.82 5.93 -25.72
N ALA A 285 -6.31 5.00 -26.53
CA ALA A 285 -6.20 5.07 -27.99
C ALA A 285 -7.25 6.00 -28.62
N GLU A 286 -6.81 6.91 -29.51
CA GLU A 286 -7.68 7.93 -30.14
C GLU A 286 -8.78 7.36 -31.06
N ASP A 287 -8.60 6.12 -31.54
CA ASP A 287 -9.52 5.37 -32.39
C ASP A 287 -10.53 4.53 -31.59
N GLY A 288 -10.45 4.53 -30.26
CA GLY A 288 -11.27 3.67 -29.38
C GLY A 288 -10.70 2.26 -29.18
N GLY A 289 -9.46 1.99 -29.60
CA GLY A 289 -8.76 0.70 -29.41
C GLY A 289 -8.50 0.26 -27.96
N GLY A 290 -9.03 0.97 -26.97
CA GLY A 290 -8.92 0.69 -25.54
C GLY A 290 -7.76 1.39 -24.85
N GLU A 291 -7.41 0.87 -23.67
CA GLU A 291 -6.36 1.40 -22.80
C GLU A 291 -5.16 0.45 -22.78
N THR A 292 -3.95 1.02 -22.74
CA THR A 292 -2.68 0.26 -22.70
C THR A 292 -1.76 0.74 -21.57
N PRO A 293 -1.00 -0.16 -20.91
CA PRO A 293 -0.08 0.20 -19.83
C PRO A 293 0.93 1.29 -20.19
N LEU A 294 1.04 2.32 -19.34
CA LEU A 294 2.10 3.34 -19.40
C LEU A 294 3.03 3.20 -18.19
N LEU A 295 4.30 2.90 -18.46
CA LEU A 295 5.39 2.95 -17.47
C LEU A 295 6.47 3.92 -17.96
N LEU A 296 6.83 4.87 -17.10
CA LEU A 296 7.91 5.82 -17.32
C LEU A 296 8.97 5.67 -16.21
N HIS A 297 10.25 5.78 -16.57
CA HIS A 297 11.38 5.77 -15.64
C HIS A 297 12.25 7.02 -15.82
N PHE A 298 12.69 7.61 -14.72
CA PHE A 298 13.68 8.69 -14.67
C PHE A 298 15.03 8.13 -14.21
N ASP A 299 16.05 8.20 -15.07
CA ASP A 299 17.40 7.69 -14.79
C ASP A 299 18.34 8.71 -14.13
N GLY A 300 17.79 9.78 -13.57
CA GLY A 300 18.55 10.93 -13.05
C GLY A 300 18.90 11.98 -14.12
N SER A 301 18.68 11.69 -15.40
CA SER A 301 18.92 12.61 -16.52
C SER A 301 17.71 12.85 -17.42
N SER A 302 16.87 11.82 -17.63
CA SER A 302 15.78 11.85 -18.61
C SER A 302 14.67 10.87 -18.27
N TRP A 303 13.44 11.22 -18.62
CA TRP A 303 12.30 10.30 -18.58
C TRP A 303 12.24 9.46 -19.85
N ARG A 304 12.11 8.14 -19.72
CA ARG A 304 11.94 7.20 -20.85
C ARG A 304 10.73 6.30 -20.61
N ARG A 305 10.05 5.89 -21.68
CA ARG A 305 9.06 4.80 -21.59
C ARG A 305 9.80 3.48 -21.41
N VAL A 306 9.24 2.61 -20.58
CA VAL A 306 9.71 1.24 -20.36
C VAL A 306 8.59 0.29 -20.75
N ASP A 307 8.91 -0.72 -21.55
CA ASP A 307 7.93 -1.72 -21.99
C ASP A 307 7.76 -2.81 -20.92
N VAL A 308 6.53 -3.31 -20.79
CA VAL A 308 6.14 -4.36 -19.83
C VAL A 308 5.41 -5.48 -20.57
N ALA A 309 5.43 -6.69 -20.00
CA ALA A 309 4.83 -7.89 -20.60
C ALA A 309 3.28 -7.95 -20.48
N VAL A 310 2.61 -6.80 -20.52
CA VAL A 310 1.14 -6.64 -20.49
C VAL A 310 0.76 -5.56 -21.51
N SER A 311 -0.24 -5.83 -22.35
CA SER A 311 -0.56 -5.00 -23.52
C SER A 311 -1.93 -4.30 -23.46
N LYS A 312 -2.75 -4.54 -22.43
CA LYS A 312 -4.07 -3.94 -22.25
C LYS A 312 -4.33 -3.58 -20.79
N GLY A 313 -5.20 -2.61 -20.57
CA GLY A 313 -5.53 -2.10 -19.23
C GLY A 313 -4.56 -1.02 -18.77
N GLU A 314 -4.46 -0.83 -17.46
CA GLU A 314 -3.80 0.33 -16.85
C GLU A 314 -2.97 -0.02 -15.61
N LEU A 315 -1.94 0.79 -15.35
CA LEU A 315 -1.06 0.67 -14.19
C LEU A 315 -1.43 1.75 -13.17
N LEU A 316 -2.06 1.35 -12.07
CA LEU A 316 -2.78 2.25 -11.17
C LEU A 316 -1.87 2.88 -10.11
N ASP A 317 -0.98 2.08 -9.52
CA ASP A 317 -0.13 2.48 -8.40
C ASP A 317 1.26 1.84 -8.50
N VAL A 318 2.27 2.51 -7.95
CA VAL A 318 3.66 2.05 -7.95
C VAL A 318 4.32 2.35 -6.61
N THR A 319 5.11 1.39 -6.12
CA THR A 319 5.74 1.50 -4.81
C THR A 319 7.14 0.86 -4.85
N ALA A 320 8.12 1.53 -4.24
CA ALA A 320 9.54 1.31 -4.54
C ALA A 320 10.42 1.32 -3.29
N TYR A 321 11.38 0.39 -3.21
CA TYR A 321 12.17 0.14 -1.99
C TYR A 321 13.69 0.10 -2.23
N GLY A 322 14.07 0.12 -3.50
CA GLY A 322 15.45 0.07 -3.97
C GLY A 322 15.47 -0.05 -5.50
N PRO A 323 16.63 0.16 -6.15
CA PRO A 323 16.76 0.13 -7.61
C PRO A 323 16.62 -1.28 -8.22
N ARG A 324 16.10 -2.25 -7.44
CA ARG A 324 15.92 -3.67 -7.76
C ARG A 324 14.69 -4.28 -7.06
N ASP A 325 13.80 -3.44 -6.54
CA ASP A 325 12.61 -3.88 -5.82
C ASP A 325 11.52 -2.81 -5.93
N VAL A 326 10.88 -2.79 -7.10
CA VAL A 326 9.77 -1.90 -7.46
C VAL A 326 8.56 -2.77 -7.81
N TRP A 327 7.42 -2.44 -7.24
CA TRP A 327 6.15 -3.14 -7.46
C TRP A 327 5.13 -2.19 -8.05
N ILE A 328 4.35 -2.67 -9.03
CA ILE A 328 3.26 -1.93 -9.67
C ILE A 328 1.97 -2.73 -9.49
N GLY A 329 0.90 -2.06 -9.09
CA GLY A 329 -0.46 -2.60 -9.05
C GLY A 329 -1.26 -2.04 -10.22
N GLY A 330 -2.12 -2.86 -10.83
CA GLY A 330 -2.93 -2.44 -11.97
C GLY A 330 -3.92 -3.49 -12.42
N VAL A 331 -4.38 -3.37 -13.66
CA VAL A 331 -5.36 -4.27 -14.27
C VAL A 331 -4.90 -4.71 -15.67
N ASP A 332 -5.05 -5.99 -15.98
CA ASP A 332 -4.92 -6.51 -17.35
C ASP A 332 -6.34 -6.80 -17.86
N ALA A 333 -6.77 -6.08 -18.90
CA ALA A 333 -8.10 -6.29 -19.49
C ALA A 333 -8.24 -7.64 -20.22
N SER A 334 -7.18 -8.46 -20.26
CA SER A 334 -7.19 -9.86 -20.73
C SER A 334 -7.43 -10.87 -19.60
N LEU A 335 -7.31 -10.45 -18.33
CA LEU A 335 -7.58 -11.25 -17.12
C LEU A 335 -8.39 -10.41 -16.12
N PRO A 336 -9.60 -9.96 -16.51
CA PRO A 336 -10.33 -8.89 -15.83
C PRO A 336 -10.70 -9.21 -14.38
N GLU A 337 -10.81 -10.49 -14.01
CA GLU A 337 -11.24 -10.92 -12.68
C GLU A 337 -10.10 -10.97 -11.63
N ARG A 338 -8.88 -10.58 -12.01
CA ARG A 338 -7.65 -10.70 -11.20
C ARG A 338 -6.83 -9.41 -11.17
N PRO A 339 -6.39 -8.93 -9.99
CA PRO A 339 -5.51 -7.77 -9.93
C PRO A 339 -4.11 -8.14 -10.45
N LEU A 340 -3.55 -7.26 -11.29
CA LEU A 340 -2.22 -7.39 -11.88
C LEU A 340 -1.16 -6.81 -10.93
N PHE A 341 -0.05 -7.53 -10.78
CA PHE A 341 1.13 -7.10 -10.03
C PHE A 341 2.41 -7.32 -10.84
N LEU A 342 3.09 -6.25 -11.22
CA LEU A 342 4.41 -6.31 -11.86
C LEU A 342 5.51 -6.14 -10.81
N HIS A 343 6.56 -6.96 -10.84
CA HIS A 343 7.75 -6.82 -10.01
C HIS A 343 9.01 -6.59 -10.85
N PHE A 344 9.84 -5.61 -10.48
CA PHE A 344 11.16 -5.38 -11.04
C PHE A 344 12.27 -5.89 -10.10
N ASP A 345 13.03 -6.88 -10.57
CA ASP A 345 14.15 -7.50 -9.82
C ASP A 345 15.50 -6.76 -9.97
N GLY A 346 15.51 -5.63 -10.68
CA GLY A 346 16.73 -4.94 -11.10
C GLY A 346 17.24 -5.32 -12.49
N ARG A 347 16.53 -6.18 -13.22
CA ARG A 347 16.85 -6.60 -14.60
C ARG A 347 15.62 -6.66 -15.50
N ALA A 348 14.51 -7.21 -15.01
CA ALA A 348 13.30 -7.47 -15.79
C ALA A 348 12.02 -7.25 -14.97
N TRP A 349 10.94 -6.91 -15.68
CA TRP A 349 9.59 -6.85 -15.13
C TRP A 349 8.92 -8.22 -15.26
N THR A 350 8.54 -8.83 -14.13
CA THR A 350 7.80 -10.09 -14.09
C THR A 350 6.33 -9.81 -13.72
N PRO A 351 5.35 -10.15 -14.58
CA PRO A 351 3.94 -10.07 -14.23
C PRO A 351 3.52 -11.24 -13.33
N SER A 352 2.62 -10.96 -12.40
CA SER A 352 1.96 -11.92 -11.52
C SER A 352 0.55 -11.44 -11.21
N TYR A 353 -0.33 -12.34 -10.76
CA TYR A 353 -1.76 -12.04 -10.58
C TYR A 353 -2.24 -12.44 -9.19
N GLY A 354 -3.30 -11.78 -8.74
CA GLY A 354 -4.04 -12.17 -7.54
C GLY A 354 -4.90 -13.43 -7.74
N PRO A 355 -5.58 -13.89 -6.68
CA PRO A 355 -6.73 -14.77 -6.82
C PRO A 355 -7.81 -14.09 -7.69
N ALA A 356 -8.67 -14.89 -8.33
CA ALA A 356 -9.89 -14.36 -8.92
C ALA A 356 -10.82 -13.91 -7.78
N LEU A 357 -11.30 -12.66 -7.84
CA LEU A 357 -12.08 -12.07 -6.73
C LEU A 357 -13.60 -12.20 -6.91
N ARG A 358 -14.07 -12.22 -8.16
CA ARG A 358 -15.48 -12.43 -8.51
C ARG A 358 -15.55 -13.36 -9.72
N GLU A 359 -16.14 -14.54 -9.56
CA GLU A 359 -16.33 -15.48 -10.66
C GLU A 359 -17.39 -14.95 -11.64
N ARG A 360 -17.11 -14.96 -12.96
CA ARG A 360 -18.12 -14.68 -13.98
C ARG A 360 -19.18 -15.79 -13.97
N ARG A 361 -20.45 -15.40 -13.82
CA ARG A 361 -21.61 -16.32 -13.79
C ARG A 361 -22.58 -16.00 -14.92
N GLU A 362 -22.77 -16.97 -15.81
CA GLU A 362 -23.57 -16.80 -17.04
C GLU A 362 -25.09 -16.94 -16.81
N ASP A 363 -25.52 -17.25 -15.58
CA ASP A 363 -26.91 -17.48 -15.18
C ASP A 363 -27.56 -16.28 -14.46
N GLN A 364 -26.84 -15.16 -14.28
CA GLN A 364 -27.37 -13.97 -13.62
C GLN A 364 -28.09 -13.05 -14.62
N GLN A 365 -29.38 -12.80 -14.36
CA GLN A 365 -30.26 -11.97 -15.21
C GLN A 365 -29.83 -10.48 -15.31
N TYR A 366 -28.91 -10.06 -14.45
CA TYR A 366 -28.16 -8.82 -14.53
C TYR A 366 -26.67 -9.22 -14.43
N GLU A 367 -25.87 -8.98 -15.46
CA GLU A 367 -24.44 -9.36 -15.44
C GLU A 367 -23.69 -8.47 -14.44
N LYS A 368 -23.38 -9.00 -13.26
CA LYS A 368 -22.53 -8.28 -12.29
C LYS A 368 -21.15 -8.03 -12.89
N SER A 369 -20.74 -6.76 -12.84
CA SER A 369 -19.40 -6.33 -13.20
C SER A 369 -18.38 -7.10 -12.37
N HIS A 370 -17.41 -7.73 -13.04
CA HIS A 370 -16.40 -8.60 -12.44
C HIS A 370 -14.97 -8.14 -12.78
N TYR A 371 -14.85 -6.95 -13.35
CA TYR A 371 -13.59 -6.27 -13.64
C TYR A 371 -12.97 -5.76 -12.35
N ILE A 372 -11.67 -5.99 -12.14
CA ILE A 372 -10.90 -5.21 -11.16
C ILE A 372 -10.89 -3.76 -11.62
N ARG A 373 -11.13 -2.86 -10.67
CA ARG A 373 -11.30 -1.42 -10.91
C ARG A 373 -10.30 -0.56 -10.15
N ARG A 374 -9.77 -1.07 -9.03
CA ARG A 374 -8.74 -0.41 -8.21
C ARG A 374 -7.69 -1.42 -7.73
N VAL A 375 -6.42 -0.98 -7.71
CA VAL A 375 -5.30 -1.66 -7.04
C VAL A 375 -4.33 -0.59 -6.52
N ALA A 376 -4.06 -0.60 -5.23
CA ALA A 376 -3.04 0.21 -4.56
C ALA A 376 -2.11 -0.67 -3.70
N LEU A 377 -0.86 -0.26 -3.48
CA LEU A 377 0.22 -1.10 -2.94
C LEU A 377 1.02 -0.45 -1.81
N ALA A 378 1.25 -1.21 -0.73
CA ALA A 378 2.23 -0.86 0.29
C ALA A 378 2.98 -2.08 0.83
N ARG A 379 4.31 -2.05 0.77
CA ARG A 379 5.17 -2.97 1.51
C ARG A 379 5.24 -2.55 2.98
N VAL A 380 5.27 -3.54 3.84
CA VAL A 380 5.55 -3.42 5.26
C VAL A 380 7.05 -3.16 5.49
N PRO A 381 7.45 -1.98 6.02
CA PRO A 381 8.84 -1.67 6.32
C PRO A 381 9.50 -2.72 7.23
N GLY A 382 10.78 -3.02 6.95
CA GLY A 382 11.53 -4.04 7.68
C GLY A 382 11.18 -5.50 7.32
N SER A 383 10.46 -5.75 6.22
CA SER A 383 10.08 -7.10 5.79
C SER A 383 10.00 -7.26 4.25
N THR A 384 9.70 -8.47 3.78
CA THR A 384 9.30 -8.77 2.40
C THR A 384 7.81 -8.53 2.14
N ARG A 385 6.99 -8.42 3.19
CA ARG A 385 5.53 -8.45 3.08
C ARG A 385 4.99 -7.26 2.31
N LEU A 386 4.09 -7.53 1.37
CA LEU A 386 3.26 -6.53 0.70
C LEU A 386 1.80 -6.65 1.12
N TRP A 387 1.12 -5.51 1.07
CA TRP A 387 -0.32 -5.38 1.04
C TRP A 387 -0.75 -4.80 -0.30
N ALA A 388 -1.86 -5.30 -0.82
CA ALA A 388 -2.60 -4.68 -1.91
C ALA A 388 -4.04 -4.46 -1.48
N VAL A 389 -4.63 -3.34 -1.86
CA VAL A 389 -6.06 -3.04 -1.62
C VAL A 389 -6.71 -2.59 -2.92
N GLY A 390 -8.03 -2.69 -3.03
CA GLY A 390 -8.70 -2.32 -4.27
C GLY A 390 -10.21 -2.53 -4.25
N SER A 391 -10.76 -2.73 -5.45
CA SER A 391 -12.16 -3.09 -5.68
C SER A 391 -12.38 -3.93 -6.96
N VAL A 392 -13.49 -4.67 -6.96
CA VAL A 392 -14.00 -5.45 -8.10
C VAL A 392 -15.47 -5.10 -8.36
N GLY A 393 -15.83 -4.94 -9.63
CA GLY A 393 -17.15 -4.46 -10.05
C GLY A 393 -17.25 -2.94 -10.07
N GLU A 394 -18.48 -2.42 -10.06
CA GLU A 394 -18.75 -0.97 -10.16
C GLU A 394 -20.16 -0.62 -9.62
N GLY A 395 -20.34 0.65 -9.24
CA GLY A 395 -21.62 1.17 -8.74
C GLY A 395 -22.06 0.48 -7.45
N ASP A 396 -23.37 0.24 -7.33
CA ASP A 396 -23.99 -0.46 -6.19
C ASP A 396 -23.41 -1.88 -5.96
N ASP A 397 -22.75 -2.45 -6.98
CA ASP A 397 -22.13 -3.78 -6.99
C ASP A 397 -20.59 -3.74 -6.87
N GLU A 398 -19.97 -2.61 -6.54
CA GLU A 398 -18.52 -2.55 -6.25
C GLU A 398 -18.22 -3.18 -4.87
N ASP A 399 -17.40 -4.23 -4.83
CA ASP A 399 -16.89 -4.85 -3.58
C ASP A 399 -15.41 -4.48 -3.38
N ASP A 400 -15.01 -4.12 -2.16
CA ASP A 400 -13.60 -3.93 -1.79
C ASP A 400 -12.81 -5.25 -1.65
N PHE A 401 -11.49 -5.14 -1.69
CA PHE A 401 -10.62 -6.25 -1.29
C PHE A 401 -9.35 -5.80 -0.57
N VAL A 402 -8.81 -6.71 0.25
CA VAL A 402 -7.46 -6.62 0.81
C VAL A 402 -6.71 -7.95 0.63
N LEU A 403 -5.54 -7.87 0.00
CA LEU A 403 -4.62 -8.97 -0.26
C LEU A 403 -3.30 -8.74 0.48
N THR A 404 -2.61 -9.82 0.87
CA THR A 404 -1.22 -9.78 1.34
C THR A 404 -0.34 -10.83 0.66
N ARG A 405 0.97 -10.59 0.64
CA ARG A 405 2.02 -11.43 0.06
C ARG A 405 3.18 -11.54 1.05
N GLY A 406 3.79 -12.73 1.18
CA GLY A 406 4.86 -13.03 2.15
C GLY A 406 6.24 -12.55 1.75
#